data_AF-A0A243Q9B7-F1
#
_entry.id   AF-A0A243Q9B7-F1
#
_cell.length_a   1.000
_cell.length_b   1.000
_cell.length_c   1.000
_cell.angle_alpha   90.00
_cell.angle_beta   90.00
_cell.angle_gamma   90.00
#
_symmetry.space_group_name_H-M   'P 1'
#
loop_
_entity.id
_entity.type
_entity.pdbx_description
1 polymer ?
#
loop_
_entity_poly.entity_id
_entity_poly.type
_entity_poly.pdbx_seq_one_letter_code
_entity_poly.pdbx_strand_id
1 'polypeptide(L)'
;PRDYAPQGSPWQNGGGAPYGAGFPGRRTRPDPASRAVVLAAADPANAYGAALAWPEPPTGAGHKPGRKAGSLVVLVDGELTLYMERGGKTLLAWATDPDGDPSEDPRLRTAAEALAAAARAGSLGTVTVERVNGAQALTSPIGTLLEGAGFIATPRGLRLRA
;
A
#
# COMPACT_ATOMS: atom_id res chain seq x y z
N PRO A 1 17.79 4.87 76.35
CA PRO A 1 18.48 6.15 76.09
C PRO A 1 19.76 5.92 75.28
N ARG A 2 19.69 6.31 74.00
CA ARG A 2 20.77 6.55 73.03
C ARG A 2 21.62 5.36 72.58
N ASP A 3 21.99 5.20 71.31
CA ASP A 3 21.49 5.53 69.96
C ASP A 3 22.61 5.04 69.01
N TYR A 4 22.23 4.48 67.86
CA TYR A 4 22.94 4.51 66.54
C TYR A 4 24.42 4.05 66.44
N ALA A 5 24.91 3.31 65.43
CA ALA A 5 24.40 2.64 64.23
C ALA A 5 25.57 1.82 63.62
N PRO A 6 25.29 0.90 62.67
CA PRO A 6 26.26 -0.06 62.15
C PRO A 6 26.87 0.37 60.81
N GLN A 7 28.12 -0.02 60.53
CA GLN A 7 28.67 -0.03 59.17
C GLN A 7 29.29 -1.39 58.88
N GLY A 8 28.69 -2.06 57.88
CA GLY A 8 29.15 -3.35 57.38
C GLY A 8 30.12 -3.23 56.22
N SER A 9 30.79 -4.35 55.95
CA SER A 9 31.06 -4.94 54.63
C SER A 9 31.87 -6.22 54.89
N PRO A 10 31.62 -7.32 54.15
CA PRO A 10 32.49 -7.52 53.00
C PRO A 10 31.76 -8.04 51.75
N TRP A 11 32.25 -7.52 50.64
CA TRP A 11 32.01 -7.92 49.26
C TRP A 11 32.27 -9.40 49.02
N GLN A 12 31.40 -10.06 48.26
CA GLN A 12 31.82 -11.00 47.21
C GLN A 12 30.71 -11.21 46.16
N ASN A 13 31.08 -10.85 44.92
CA ASN A 13 30.69 -11.34 43.59
C ASN A 13 29.47 -12.28 43.49
N GLY A 14 28.56 -12.13 42.53
CA GLY A 14 28.67 -11.52 41.22
C GLY A 14 27.83 -12.37 40.25
N GLY A 15 26.88 -11.74 39.57
CA GLY A 15 25.99 -12.43 38.62
C GLY A 15 24.98 -11.42 38.08
N GLY A 16 25.38 -10.72 37.01
CA GLY A 16 24.63 -9.59 36.46
C GLY A 16 23.24 -9.95 35.94
N ALA A 17 22.30 -9.05 36.18
CA ALA A 17 21.17 -8.87 35.30
C ALA A 17 21.63 -8.11 34.04
N PRO A 18 20.93 -8.29 32.91
CA PRO A 18 20.18 -7.13 32.46
C PRO A 18 18.73 -7.45 32.08
N TYR A 19 17.88 -6.49 32.46
CA TYR A 19 16.63 -6.04 31.82
C TYR A 19 16.40 -6.45 30.34
N GLY A 20 15.13 -6.59 29.96
CA GLY A 20 14.71 -6.38 28.57
C GLY A 20 13.52 -7.21 28.12
N ALA A 21 12.35 -6.57 28.05
CA ALA A 21 11.11 -7.11 27.50
C ALA A 21 11.22 -7.49 26.01
N GLY A 22 10.48 -8.51 25.58
CA GLY A 22 10.38 -8.89 24.17
C GLY A 22 9.25 -9.87 23.92
N PHE A 23 8.08 -9.34 23.61
CA PHE A 23 6.84 -10.03 23.24
C PHE A 23 7.06 -11.20 22.25
N PRO A 24 6.51 -12.41 22.48
CA PRO A 24 6.28 -13.34 21.39
C PRO A 24 5.03 -12.87 20.63
N GLY A 25 5.19 -11.80 19.86
CA GLY A 25 4.29 -11.50 18.75
C GLY A 25 4.46 -12.60 17.72
N ARG A 26 3.78 -13.73 17.94
CA ARG A 26 3.54 -14.75 16.92
C ARG A 26 2.85 -14.02 15.78
N ARG A 27 3.62 -13.58 14.79
CA ARG A 27 3.09 -13.13 13.51
C ARG A 27 2.30 -14.32 12.99
N THR A 28 0.98 -14.26 13.13
CA THR A 28 0.07 -15.03 12.28
C THR A 28 0.52 -14.71 10.87
N ARG A 29 1.22 -15.66 10.23
CA ARG A 29 1.48 -15.59 8.80
C ARG A 29 0.08 -15.61 8.20
N PRO A 30 -0.38 -14.51 7.57
CA PRO A 30 -1.62 -14.57 6.83
C PRO A 30 -1.46 -15.67 5.78
N ASP A 31 -2.54 -16.39 5.53
CA ASP A 31 -2.72 -17.34 4.44
C ASP A 31 -2.02 -16.83 3.14
N PRO A 32 -1.43 -17.70 2.29
CA PRO A 32 -0.83 -17.32 1.00
C PRO A 32 -1.86 -16.84 -0.04
N ALA A 33 -2.84 -16.04 0.35
CA ALA A 33 -3.55 -15.14 -0.54
C ALA A 33 -2.61 -13.99 -0.92
N SER A 34 -2.56 -13.62 -2.21
CA SER A 34 -1.75 -12.49 -2.70
C SER A 34 -1.95 -11.27 -1.81
N ARG A 35 -0.83 -10.78 -1.26
CA ARG A 35 -0.87 -9.70 -0.27
C ARG A 35 -0.77 -8.36 -0.98
N ALA A 36 -1.91 -7.67 -1.09
CA ALA A 36 -1.94 -6.29 -1.53
C ALA A 36 -1.69 -5.31 -0.38
N VAL A 37 -0.89 -4.28 -0.63
CA VAL A 37 -0.67 -3.15 0.29
C VAL A 37 -0.83 -1.84 -0.46
N VAL A 38 -1.61 -0.93 0.09
CA VAL A 38 -1.77 0.44 -0.41
C VAL A 38 -0.89 1.36 0.44
N LEU A 39 -0.01 2.13 -0.21
CA LEU A 39 0.88 3.08 0.45
C LEU A 39 0.77 4.45 -0.21
N ALA A 40 1.09 5.50 0.54
CA ALA A 40 1.41 6.78 -0.10
C ALA A 40 2.66 6.60 -0.97
N ALA A 41 2.71 7.21 -2.15
CA ALA A 41 3.88 7.09 -3.03
C ALA A 41 5.15 7.65 -2.37
N ALA A 42 4.99 8.62 -1.45
CA ALA A 42 6.07 9.19 -0.65
C ALA A 42 6.34 8.44 0.68
N ASP A 43 5.64 7.34 0.96
CA ASP A 43 5.85 6.55 2.17
C ASP A 43 7.28 5.96 2.21
N PRO A 44 7.98 5.95 3.36
CA PRO A 44 9.28 5.31 3.48
C PRO A 44 9.30 3.81 3.17
N ALA A 45 8.17 3.11 3.34
CA ALA A 45 8.03 1.70 3.01
C ALA A 45 7.92 1.44 1.49
N ASN A 46 7.69 2.47 0.67
CA ASN A 46 7.71 2.32 -0.78
C ASN A 46 9.16 2.34 -1.31
N ALA A 47 9.62 1.20 -1.83
CA ALA A 47 10.96 1.07 -2.42
C ALA A 47 11.11 1.75 -3.78
N TYR A 48 10.01 1.92 -4.54
CA TYR A 48 10.03 2.53 -5.88
C TYR A 48 10.30 4.05 -5.80
N GLY A 49 11.21 4.52 -6.64
CA GLY A 49 11.72 5.89 -6.62
C GLY A 49 12.71 6.18 -5.49
N ALA A 50 13.17 5.15 -4.78
CA ALA A 50 14.22 5.23 -3.77
C ALA A 50 15.30 4.18 -4.05
N ALA A 51 15.02 2.92 -3.73
CA ALA A 51 15.93 1.79 -3.97
C ALA A 51 15.66 1.09 -5.31
N LEU A 52 14.41 1.09 -5.78
CA LEU A 52 14.00 0.57 -7.08
C LEU A 52 13.68 1.71 -8.03
N ALA A 53 14.05 1.56 -9.31
CA ALA A 53 13.55 2.44 -10.35
C ALA A 53 12.04 2.25 -10.52
N TRP A 54 11.34 3.31 -10.91
CA TRP A 54 9.96 3.17 -11.35
C TRP A 54 9.89 2.34 -12.64
N PRO A 55 8.90 1.45 -12.80
CA PRO A 55 8.69 0.77 -14.07
C PRO A 55 8.29 1.77 -15.15
N GLU A 56 8.55 1.42 -16.41
CA GLU A 56 8.12 2.25 -17.53
C GLU A 56 6.58 2.35 -17.51
N PRO A 57 6.01 3.56 -17.67
CA PRO A 57 4.56 3.72 -17.71
C PRO A 57 3.92 2.85 -18.80
N PRO A 58 2.72 2.31 -18.57
CA PRO A 58 1.99 1.55 -19.58
C PRO A 58 1.74 2.38 -20.84
N THR A 59 1.63 1.73 -21.99
CA THR A 59 1.37 2.37 -23.28
C THR A 59 0.16 3.30 -23.20
N GLY A 60 0.30 4.53 -23.71
CA GLY A 60 -0.76 5.54 -23.67
C GLY A 60 -0.85 6.36 -22.38
N ALA A 61 -0.08 6.01 -21.33
CA ALA A 61 -0.03 6.79 -20.10
C ALA A 61 0.43 8.24 -20.35
N GLY A 62 -0.41 9.21 -19.98
CA GLY A 62 -0.10 10.64 -20.08
C GLY A 62 0.77 11.19 -18.93
N HIS A 63 1.15 10.35 -17.97
CA HIS A 63 1.93 10.74 -16.81
C HIS A 63 2.84 9.60 -16.34
N LYS A 64 3.86 9.96 -15.54
CA LYS A 64 4.82 9.02 -14.96
C LYS A 64 4.60 8.89 -13.46
N PRO A 65 4.81 7.69 -12.88
CA PRO A 65 4.75 7.52 -11.44
C PRO A 65 5.91 8.28 -10.77
N GLY A 66 5.72 8.63 -9.49
CA GLY A 66 6.73 9.35 -8.72
C GLY A 66 6.33 9.51 -7.26
N ARG A 67 7.33 9.77 -6.40
CA ARG A 67 7.14 10.01 -4.96
C ARG A 67 6.56 11.40 -4.72
N LYS A 68 5.26 11.56 -4.97
CA LYS A 68 4.52 12.82 -4.80
C LYS A 68 3.54 12.70 -3.64
N ALA A 69 3.43 13.75 -2.83
CA ALA A 69 2.45 13.81 -1.77
C ALA A 69 1.02 13.72 -2.32
N GLY A 70 0.19 12.88 -1.72
CA GLY A 70 -1.18 12.63 -2.14
C GLY A 70 -1.34 11.64 -3.30
N SER A 71 -0.24 11.14 -3.89
CA SER A 71 -0.28 9.99 -4.80
C SER A 71 -0.22 8.69 -4.00
N LEU A 72 -0.74 7.61 -4.58
CA LEU A 72 -0.77 6.28 -3.96
C LEU A 72 -0.14 5.24 -4.86
N VAL A 73 0.41 4.20 -4.25
CA VAL A 73 0.85 2.98 -4.92
C VAL A 73 0.12 1.79 -4.32
N VAL A 74 -0.21 0.81 -5.15
CA VAL A 74 -0.67 -0.50 -4.70
C VAL A 74 0.34 -1.54 -5.14
N LEU A 75 0.90 -2.23 -4.16
CA LEU A 75 1.85 -3.31 -4.35
C LEU A 75 1.12 -4.62 -4.12
N VAL A 76 1.25 -5.56 -5.05
CA VAL A 76 0.74 -6.94 -4.89
C VAL A 76 1.94 -7.84 -4.84
N ASP A 77 2.11 -8.54 -3.71
CA ASP A 77 3.27 -9.40 -3.44
C ASP A 77 4.62 -8.66 -3.58
N GLY A 78 4.61 -7.34 -3.30
CA GLY A 78 5.77 -6.46 -3.36
C GLY A 78 5.96 -5.75 -4.71
N GLU A 79 5.24 -6.16 -5.74
CA GLU A 79 5.37 -5.61 -7.09
C GLU A 79 4.38 -4.48 -7.37
N LEU A 80 4.86 -3.37 -7.95
CA LEU A 80 4.01 -2.24 -8.32
C LEU A 80 2.96 -2.67 -9.33
N THR A 81 1.70 -2.53 -8.94
CA THR A 81 0.56 -3.01 -9.73
C THR A 81 -0.36 -1.85 -10.12
N LEU A 82 -0.62 -0.92 -9.19
CA LEU A 82 -1.32 0.34 -9.48
C LEU A 82 -0.55 1.56 -8.95
N TYR A 83 -0.67 2.67 -9.66
CA TYR A 83 -0.27 3.99 -9.17
C TYR A 83 -1.39 4.98 -9.45
N MET A 84 -1.76 5.76 -8.45
CA MET A 84 -2.80 6.78 -8.55
C MET A 84 -2.20 8.16 -8.33
N GLU A 85 -2.45 9.10 -9.24
CA GLU A 85 -2.03 10.48 -9.03
C GLU A 85 -2.81 11.15 -7.90
N ARG A 86 -2.25 12.25 -7.40
CA ARG A 86 -2.91 13.13 -6.45
C ARG A 86 -4.32 13.50 -6.91
N GLY A 87 -5.29 13.30 -6.02
CA GLY A 87 -6.70 13.58 -6.26
C GLY A 87 -7.46 12.47 -7.01
N GLY A 88 -6.78 11.38 -7.39
CA GLY A 88 -7.40 10.14 -7.82
C GLY A 88 -7.98 10.10 -9.22
N LYS A 89 -7.77 11.16 -10.02
CA LYS A 89 -8.35 11.30 -11.37
C LYS A 89 -7.75 10.35 -12.40
N THR A 90 -6.49 10.01 -12.23
CA THR A 90 -5.72 9.24 -13.19
C THR A 90 -5.05 8.07 -12.48
N LEU A 91 -5.12 6.91 -13.11
CA LEU A 91 -4.58 5.65 -12.62
C LEU A 91 -3.63 5.06 -13.67
N LEU A 92 -2.47 4.59 -13.23
CA LEU A 92 -1.63 3.67 -13.98
C LEU A 92 -1.81 2.26 -13.44
N ALA A 93 -1.85 1.30 -14.35
CA ALA A 93 -1.99 -0.10 -14.03
C ALA A 93 -1.03 -0.91 -14.91
N TRP A 94 -0.17 -1.68 -14.25
CA TRP A 94 0.79 -2.56 -14.91
C TRP A 94 0.25 -3.98 -14.90
N ALA A 95 -0.20 -4.44 -16.07
CA ALA A 95 -0.55 -5.84 -16.29
C ALA A 95 0.72 -6.70 -16.37
N THR A 96 0.61 -7.96 -15.96
CA THR A 96 1.69 -8.93 -16.02
C THR A 96 2.05 -9.28 -17.46
N ASP A 97 1.03 -9.42 -18.32
CA ASP A 97 1.17 -9.58 -19.76
C ASP A 97 0.69 -8.30 -20.45
N PRO A 98 1.59 -7.51 -21.09
CA PRO A 98 1.22 -6.29 -21.80
C PRO A 98 0.33 -6.52 -23.03
N ASP A 99 0.38 -7.70 -23.64
CA ASP A 99 -0.37 -8.05 -24.85
C ASP A 99 -1.67 -8.83 -24.53
N GLY A 100 -1.80 -9.32 -23.30
CA GLY A 100 -2.99 -10.02 -22.79
C GLY A 100 -4.14 -9.11 -22.38
N ASP A 101 -5.28 -9.71 -22.02
CA ASP A 101 -6.41 -8.97 -21.46
C ASP A 101 -6.13 -8.60 -19.99
N PRO A 102 -5.95 -7.32 -19.65
CA PRO A 102 -5.64 -6.91 -18.28
C PRO A 102 -6.81 -7.14 -17.31
N SER A 103 -8.04 -7.37 -17.79
CA SER A 103 -9.18 -7.72 -16.93
C SER A 103 -9.11 -9.15 -16.38
N GLU A 104 -8.30 -10.00 -16.99
CA GLU A 104 -8.04 -11.38 -16.54
C GLU A 104 -6.89 -11.46 -15.55
N ASP A 105 -6.07 -10.41 -15.39
CA ASP A 105 -4.92 -10.40 -14.49
C ASP A 105 -5.38 -10.41 -13.01
N PRO A 106 -5.08 -11.48 -12.24
CA PRO A 106 -5.48 -11.58 -10.84
C PRO A 106 -4.81 -10.51 -9.97
N ARG A 107 -3.60 -10.04 -10.30
CA ARG A 107 -2.91 -8.99 -9.53
C ARG A 107 -3.63 -7.67 -9.67
N LEU A 108 -4.09 -7.32 -10.87
CA LEU A 108 -4.85 -6.09 -11.10
C LEU A 108 -6.18 -6.12 -10.34
N ARG A 109 -6.87 -7.26 -10.31
CA ARG A 109 -8.08 -7.46 -9.49
C ARG A 109 -7.81 -7.26 -8.00
N THR A 110 -6.82 -7.97 -7.47
CA THR A 110 -6.41 -7.86 -6.06
C THR A 110 -5.97 -6.43 -5.68
N ALA A 111 -5.30 -5.73 -6.59
CA ALA A 111 -4.91 -4.34 -6.37
C ALA A 111 -6.12 -3.38 -6.35
N ALA A 112 -7.09 -3.56 -7.24
CA ALA A 112 -8.33 -2.78 -7.28
C ALA A 112 -9.16 -2.98 -6.00
N GLU A 113 -9.27 -4.22 -5.52
CA GLU A 113 -9.96 -4.55 -4.26
C GLU A 113 -9.28 -3.91 -3.05
N ALA A 114 -7.95 -3.95 -2.99
CA ALA A 114 -7.18 -3.35 -1.91
C ALA A 114 -7.29 -1.82 -1.89
N LEU A 115 -7.23 -1.19 -3.06
CA LEU A 115 -7.49 0.24 -3.22
C LEU A 115 -8.89 0.59 -2.72
N ALA A 116 -9.88 -0.23 -3.06
CA ALA A 116 -11.25 0.02 -2.66
C ALA A 116 -11.47 -0.16 -1.15
N ALA A 117 -10.85 -1.18 -0.56
CA ALA A 117 -10.85 -1.42 0.88
C ALA A 117 -10.17 -0.27 1.63
N ALA A 118 -9.03 0.23 1.15
CA ALA A 118 -8.34 1.37 1.74
C ALA A 118 -9.22 2.64 1.74
N ALA A 119 -9.91 2.91 0.63
CA ALA A 119 -10.81 4.05 0.55
C ALA A 119 -11.99 3.92 1.53
N ARG A 120 -12.63 2.75 1.62
CA ARG A 120 -13.71 2.47 2.57
C ARG A 120 -13.27 2.55 4.03
N ALA A 121 -12.02 2.20 4.33
CA ALA A 121 -11.44 2.39 5.67
C ALA A 121 -11.20 3.87 6.03
N GLY A 122 -11.59 4.82 5.16
CA GLY A 122 -11.50 6.25 5.38
C GLY A 122 -10.13 6.86 5.07
N SER A 123 -9.19 6.08 4.54
CA SER A 123 -7.81 6.57 4.31
C SER A 123 -7.66 7.42 3.04
N LEU A 124 -8.59 7.34 2.08
CA LEU A 124 -8.55 8.12 0.83
C LEU A 124 -9.67 9.16 0.67
N GLY A 125 -10.78 9.04 1.41
CA GLY A 125 -11.99 9.83 1.15
C GLY A 125 -12.67 9.46 -0.17
N THR A 126 -13.32 10.43 -0.84
CA THR A 126 -13.96 10.20 -2.15
C THR A 126 -12.94 10.27 -3.28
N VAL A 127 -12.89 9.22 -4.11
CA VAL A 127 -11.99 9.10 -5.26
C VAL A 127 -12.82 8.99 -6.53
N THR A 128 -12.44 9.69 -7.61
CA THR A 128 -13.07 9.52 -8.94
C THR A 128 -11.99 9.33 -9.98
N VAL A 129 -11.90 8.12 -10.53
CA VAL A 129 -10.97 7.76 -11.60
C VAL A 129 -11.60 8.10 -12.94
N GLU A 130 -11.05 9.10 -13.62
CA GLU A 130 -11.50 9.58 -14.92
C GLU A 130 -10.76 8.84 -16.05
N ARG A 131 -9.46 8.51 -15.84
CA ARG A 131 -8.62 7.82 -16.82
C ARG A 131 -7.78 6.71 -16.22
N VAL A 132 -7.57 5.66 -17.01
CA VAL A 132 -6.65 4.56 -16.72
C VAL A 132 -5.72 4.36 -17.91
N ASN A 133 -4.41 4.41 -17.68
CA ASN A 133 -3.39 4.29 -18.74
C ASN A 133 -3.63 5.24 -19.93
N GLY A 134 -4.18 6.43 -19.66
CA GLY A 134 -4.53 7.44 -20.69
C GLY A 134 -5.90 7.28 -21.35
N ALA A 135 -6.52 6.09 -21.28
CA ALA A 135 -7.88 5.83 -21.78
C ALA A 135 -8.96 6.28 -20.78
N GLN A 136 -10.19 6.51 -21.25
CA GLN A 136 -11.32 6.81 -20.36
C GLN A 136 -11.61 5.61 -19.45
N ALA A 137 -11.78 5.83 -18.15
CA ALA A 137 -11.96 4.75 -17.17
C ALA A 137 -13.22 3.92 -17.45
N LEU A 138 -14.30 4.56 -17.90
CA LEU A 138 -15.59 3.92 -18.19
C LEU A 138 -15.54 2.91 -19.35
N THR A 139 -14.55 3.03 -20.24
CA THR A 139 -14.41 2.16 -21.42
C THR A 139 -13.11 1.37 -21.39
N SER A 140 -12.38 1.42 -20.28
CA SER A 140 -11.12 0.70 -20.11
C SER A 140 -11.40 -0.72 -19.64
N PRO A 141 -10.66 -1.74 -20.12
CA PRO A 141 -10.72 -3.09 -19.54
C PRO A 141 -10.42 -3.13 -18.04
N ILE A 142 -9.57 -2.23 -17.53
CA ILE A 142 -9.30 -2.11 -16.09
C ILE A 142 -10.48 -1.46 -15.35
N GLY A 143 -11.34 -0.73 -16.06
CA GLY A 143 -12.56 -0.16 -15.52
C GLY A 143 -13.49 -1.23 -14.94
N THR A 144 -13.60 -2.38 -15.60
CA THR A 144 -14.46 -3.50 -15.13
C THR A 144 -13.94 -4.08 -13.81
N LEU A 145 -12.62 -4.15 -13.61
CA LEU A 145 -11.99 -4.56 -12.36
C LEU A 145 -12.29 -3.58 -11.22
N LEU A 146 -12.20 -2.28 -11.51
CA LEU A 146 -12.55 -1.23 -10.54
C LEU A 146 -14.04 -1.30 -10.17
N GLU A 147 -14.93 -1.49 -11.14
CA GLU A 147 -16.36 -1.68 -10.88
C GLU A 147 -16.62 -2.91 -10.01
N GLY A 148 -15.98 -4.05 -10.31
CA GLY A 148 -16.03 -5.26 -9.50
C GLY A 148 -15.53 -5.05 -8.06
N ALA A 149 -14.58 -4.14 -7.86
CA ALA A 149 -14.08 -3.75 -6.52
C ALA A 149 -15.00 -2.77 -5.76
N GLY A 150 -16.06 -2.29 -6.40
CA GLY A 150 -17.08 -1.41 -5.82
C GLY A 150 -17.01 0.05 -6.25
N PHE A 151 -16.24 0.40 -7.30
CA PHE A 151 -16.36 1.70 -7.93
C PHE A 151 -17.67 1.79 -8.71
N ILE A 152 -18.30 2.96 -8.73
CA ILE A 152 -19.59 3.19 -9.37
C ILE A 152 -19.38 4.15 -10.56
N ALA A 153 -19.90 3.78 -11.72
CA ALA A 153 -19.91 4.63 -12.90
C ALA A 153 -20.67 5.95 -12.65
N THR A 154 -20.06 7.05 -13.05
CA THR A 154 -20.64 8.39 -13.07
C THR A 154 -20.30 9.07 -14.40
N PRO A 155 -20.98 10.15 -14.80
CA PRO A 155 -20.65 10.87 -16.03
C PRO A 155 -19.19 11.39 -16.09
N ARG A 156 -18.52 11.56 -14.93
CA ARG A 156 -17.12 11.99 -14.87
C ARG A 156 -16.12 10.83 -14.85
N GLY A 157 -16.56 9.60 -14.60
CA GLY A 157 -15.67 8.44 -14.42
C GLY A 157 -16.14 7.48 -13.33
N LEU A 158 -15.25 6.61 -12.90
CA LEU A 158 -15.50 5.59 -11.88
C LEU A 158 -15.26 6.17 -10.49
N ARG A 159 -16.31 6.29 -9.68
CA ARG A 159 -16.23 6.90 -8.35
C ARG A 159 -16.31 5.86 -7.26
N LEU A 160 -15.42 5.96 -6.28
CA LEU A 160 -15.51 5.26 -5.02
C LEU A 160 -15.76 6.25 -3.88
N ARG A 161 -16.68 5.89 -2.99
CA ARG A 161 -16.98 6.63 -1.77
C ARG A 161 -16.61 5.78 -0.56
N ALA A 162 -15.98 6.44 0.42
CA ALA A 162 -15.78 5.91 1.76
C ALA A 162 -17.10 5.91 2.54
#